data_AF-A0A1X7VT31-F1
#
_entry.id   AF-A0A1X7VT31-F1
#
_cell.length_a   1.000
_cell.length_b   1.000
_cell.length_c   1.000
_cell.angle_alpha   90.00
_cell.angle_beta   90.00
_cell.angle_gamma   90.00
#
_symmetry.space_group_name_H-M   'P 1'
#
loop_
_entity.id
_entity.type
_entity.pdbx_description
1 polymer ?
#
loop_
_entity_poly.entity_id
_entity_poly.type
_entity_poly.pdbx_seq_one_letter_code
_entity_poly.pdbx_strand_id
1 'polypeptide(L)'
;MDEAISNILKKLDPEEQYKPCGHEEDPSKKKRKVEGGGSAKKSGAGSVPTPNAATGTRRKRNLTRKQVHDLLEKYGVCDVDLVCPCLKEGIRKGHIQLSPHDGLDTVVVTDTCLMCENEIIATVHNVLYQGDIGLDYESGVPDSKVRCSNCDNSCGYYVVDMCTGYPKIDTGKSYSHCTFCSAFGCCVGDFRLAHCSTCNRHYFAEGGAVCSNCYPA
;
A
#
# COMPACT_ATOMS: atom_id res chain seq x y z
N MET A 1 -14.04 35.32 -6.19
CA MET A 1 -13.63 34.03 -5.59
C MET A 1 -13.78 34.20 -4.09
N ASP A 2 -14.75 33.50 -3.52
CA ASP A 2 -15.21 33.73 -2.14
C ASP A 2 -14.13 33.42 -1.12
N GLU A 3 -13.90 34.38 -0.23
CA GLU A 3 -13.00 34.30 0.93
C GLU A 3 -13.30 33.07 1.83
N ALA A 4 -14.54 32.59 1.79
CA ALA A 4 -15.00 31.37 2.45
C ALA A 4 -14.32 30.10 1.89
N ILE A 5 -14.08 30.02 0.57
CA ILE A 5 -13.43 28.85 -0.06
C ILE A 5 -11.94 28.84 0.25
N SER A 6 -11.30 30.02 0.30
CA SER A 6 -9.88 30.16 0.67
C SER A 6 -9.61 29.71 2.11
N ASN A 7 -10.54 29.95 3.03
CA ASN A 7 -10.40 29.54 4.44
C ASN A 7 -10.72 28.06 4.70
N ILE A 8 -11.45 27.40 3.80
CA ILE A 8 -11.67 25.94 3.86
C ILE A 8 -10.41 25.20 3.35
N LEU A 9 -9.80 25.68 2.27
CA LEU A 9 -8.59 25.06 1.71
C LEU A 9 -7.36 25.22 2.62
N LYS A 10 -7.30 26.27 3.45
CA LYS A 10 -6.23 26.45 4.46
C LYS A 10 -6.32 25.52 5.68
N LYS A 11 -7.41 24.77 5.83
CA LYS A 11 -7.60 23.82 6.95
C LYS A 11 -7.31 22.37 6.58
N LEU A 12 -6.87 22.11 5.35
CA LEU A 12 -6.44 20.80 4.87
C LEU A 12 -4.91 20.80 4.79
N ASP A 13 -4.26 20.85 5.94
CA ASP A 13 -2.80 20.67 6.02
C ASP A 13 -2.51 19.16 5.88
N PRO A 14 -1.80 18.69 4.84
CA PRO A 14 -1.57 17.27 4.61
C PRO A 14 -0.77 16.58 5.72
N GLU A 15 -0.02 17.35 6.53
CA GLU A 15 0.80 16.82 7.64
C GLU A 15 0.00 16.58 8.93
N GLU A 16 -1.22 17.10 9.07
CA GLU A 16 -2.03 16.92 10.29
C GLU A 16 -2.80 15.59 10.34
N GLN A 17 -2.70 14.77 9.29
CA GLN A 17 -3.46 13.51 9.17
C GLN A 17 -2.87 12.33 9.95
N TYR A 18 -1.67 12.48 10.53
CA TYR A 18 -1.11 11.47 11.41
C TYR A 18 -0.99 12.02 12.84
N LYS A 19 -2.02 11.79 13.65
CA LYS A 19 -1.89 11.87 15.11
C LYS A 19 -1.40 10.50 15.59
N PRO A 20 -0.16 10.39 16.12
CA PRO A 20 0.27 9.15 16.73
C PRO A 20 -0.69 8.81 17.87
N CYS A 21 -1.19 7.57 17.89
CA CYS A 21 -1.95 7.04 19.01
C CYS A 21 -1.09 7.20 20.27
N GLY A 22 -1.59 7.90 21.28
CA GLY A 22 -0.91 8.06 22.57
C GLY A 22 -0.83 6.72 23.30
N HIS A 23 0.12 5.87 22.90
CA HIS A 23 0.56 4.75 23.72
C HIS A 23 1.76 5.23 24.51
N GLU A 24 1.55 5.53 25.79
CA GLU A 24 2.64 5.74 26.74
C GLU A 24 3.54 4.50 26.69
N GLU A 25 4.80 4.68 26.29
CA GLU A 25 5.79 3.62 26.35
C GLU A 25 5.96 3.19 27.81
N ASP A 26 5.73 1.90 28.09
CA ASP A 26 6.06 1.31 29.38
C ASP A 26 7.59 1.47 29.63
N PRO A 27 8.02 2.23 30.65
CA PRO A 27 9.42 2.58 30.88
C PRO A 27 10.31 1.40 31.34
N SER A 28 9.82 0.16 31.28
CA SER A 28 10.45 -1.01 31.91
C SER A 28 11.46 -1.80 31.06
N LYS A 29 11.82 -1.39 29.83
CA LYS A 29 12.78 -2.14 29.00
C LYS A 29 14.15 -1.46 28.87
N LYS A 30 14.95 -1.56 29.94
CA LYS A 30 16.36 -1.13 29.97
C LYS A 30 17.30 -2.29 29.58
N LYS A 31 17.99 -2.09 28.44
CA LYS A 31 19.35 -2.54 28.02
C LYS A 31 19.84 -3.95 28.39
N ARG A 32 20.21 -4.72 27.36
CA ARG A 32 21.42 -5.58 27.39
C ARG A 32 22.34 -5.25 26.22
N LYS A 33 23.57 -4.91 26.58
CA LYS A 33 24.74 -4.60 25.73
C LYS A 33 25.43 -5.93 25.39
N VAL A 34 25.74 -6.18 24.13
CA VAL A 34 26.69 -7.24 23.72
C VAL A 34 27.67 -6.63 22.74
N GLU A 35 28.95 -6.78 23.05
CA GLU A 35 30.11 -6.34 22.27
C GLU A 35 30.79 -7.53 21.59
N GLY A 36 31.49 -7.23 20.49
CA GLY A 36 32.53 -8.07 19.87
C GLY A 36 32.06 -8.78 18.59
N GLY A 37 32.77 -8.82 17.47
CA GLY A 37 34.12 -8.40 17.08
C GLY A 37 34.31 -8.84 15.61
N GLY A 38 35.14 -8.14 14.84
CA GLY A 38 35.13 -8.19 13.36
C GLY A 38 35.89 -9.33 12.68
N SER A 39 35.73 -9.46 11.36
CA SER A 39 36.81 -9.37 10.34
C SER A 39 36.37 -9.80 8.92
N ALA A 40 36.52 -8.85 7.99
CA ALA A 40 37.10 -8.89 6.64
C ALA A 40 36.78 -9.99 5.58
N LYS A 41 36.37 -9.46 4.41
CA LYS A 41 36.68 -9.81 2.98
C LYS A 41 36.02 -11.04 2.33
N LYS A 42 35.23 -10.78 1.27
CA LYS A 42 35.64 -10.97 -0.14
C LYS A 42 34.60 -10.43 -1.12
N SER A 43 35.10 -9.73 -2.13
CA SER A 43 34.43 -9.27 -3.34
C SER A 43 34.21 -10.44 -4.31
N GLY A 44 33.00 -10.56 -4.83
CA GLY A 44 32.63 -11.47 -5.92
C GLY A 44 31.40 -10.93 -6.63
N ALA A 45 31.56 -10.59 -7.90
CA ALA A 45 30.49 -10.22 -8.80
C ALA A 45 29.58 -11.43 -9.07
N GLY A 46 28.26 -11.21 -9.03
CA GLY A 46 27.28 -12.23 -9.42
C GLY A 46 25.86 -11.88 -9.03
N SER A 47 25.04 -11.65 -10.05
CA SER A 47 23.64 -12.09 -10.15
C SER A 47 22.61 -11.48 -9.19
N VAL A 48 21.61 -10.84 -9.80
CA VAL A 48 20.34 -10.43 -9.17
C VAL A 48 19.78 -11.55 -8.29
N PRO A 49 19.54 -11.33 -6.98
CA PRO A 49 18.91 -12.32 -6.13
C PRO A 49 17.42 -12.44 -6.48
N THR A 50 17.04 -13.58 -7.06
CA THR A 50 15.65 -14.06 -7.08
C THR A 50 15.22 -14.45 -5.66
N PRO A 51 13.96 -14.19 -5.26
CA PRO A 51 13.50 -14.53 -3.93
C PRO A 51 13.48 -16.06 -3.74
N ASN A 52 14.39 -16.50 -2.87
CA ASN A 52 14.47 -17.74 -2.11
C ASN A 52 13.36 -18.79 -2.34
N ALA A 53 13.75 -19.86 -3.03
CA ALA A 53 13.18 -21.19 -2.84
C ALA A 53 13.77 -21.80 -1.54
N ALA A 54 13.23 -21.41 -0.38
CA ALA A 54 13.48 -22.09 0.88
C ALA A 54 12.26 -22.94 1.26
N THR A 55 12.52 -24.23 1.34
CA THR A 55 11.63 -25.36 1.60
C THR A 55 10.98 -25.30 2.98
N GLY A 56 9.66 -25.22 2.95
CA GLY A 56 8.77 -25.29 4.10
C GLY A 56 7.46 -24.66 3.67
N THR A 57 6.46 -25.45 3.30
CA THR A 57 5.13 -24.94 2.94
C THR A 57 4.44 -24.42 4.21
N ARG A 58 4.90 -23.26 4.71
CA ARG A 58 4.23 -22.49 5.73
C ARG A 58 2.86 -22.20 5.15
N ARG A 59 1.83 -22.88 5.68
CA ARG A 59 0.44 -22.67 5.26
C ARG A 59 0.20 -21.16 5.19
N LYS A 60 -0.11 -20.64 3.99
CA LYS A 60 -0.51 -19.25 3.81
C LYS A 60 -1.71 -19.03 4.73
N ARG A 61 -1.50 -18.30 5.82
CA ARG A 61 -2.56 -17.99 6.77
C ARG A 61 -3.41 -16.91 6.13
N ASN A 62 -4.59 -17.29 5.66
CA ASN A 62 -5.62 -16.33 5.31
C ASN A 62 -6.19 -15.77 6.61
N LEU A 63 -5.93 -14.49 6.87
CA LEU A 63 -6.52 -13.79 8.00
C LEU A 63 -7.98 -13.44 7.70
N THR A 64 -8.77 -13.25 8.76
CA THR A 64 -10.10 -12.63 8.68
C THR A 64 -9.96 -11.11 8.64
N ARG A 65 -11.03 -10.38 8.27
CA ARG A 65 -11.03 -8.90 8.29
C ARG A 65 -10.65 -8.35 9.66
N LYS A 66 -11.29 -8.87 10.70
CA LYS A 66 -11.02 -8.49 12.09
C LYS A 66 -9.55 -8.71 12.47
N GLN A 67 -8.97 -9.85 12.09
CA GLN A 67 -7.56 -10.14 12.37
C GLN A 67 -6.60 -9.18 11.66
N VAL A 68 -6.94 -8.69 10.46
CA VAL A 68 -6.12 -7.67 9.78
C VAL A 68 -6.21 -6.32 10.50
N HIS A 69 -7.41 -5.93 10.94
CA HIS A 69 -7.60 -4.69 11.72
C HIS A 69 -6.85 -4.77 13.06
N ASP A 70 -7.09 -5.84 13.85
CA ASP A 70 -6.41 -6.08 15.13
C ASP A 70 -4.87 -6.07 14.95
N LEU A 71 -4.36 -6.60 13.83
CA LEU A 71 -2.93 -6.60 13.51
C LEU A 71 -2.40 -5.18 13.24
N LEU A 72 -3.11 -4.37 12.46
CA LEU A 72 -2.72 -3.00 12.15
C LEU A 72 -2.77 -2.11 13.40
N GLU A 73 -3.83 -2.23 14.21
CA GLU A 73 -3.96 -1.53 15.50
C GLU A 73 -2.79 -1.85 16.43
N LYS A 74 -2.36 -3.12 16.49
CA LYS A 74 -1.18 -3.54 17.27
C LYS A 74 0.10 -2.81 16.86
N TYR A 75 0.21 -2.38 15.61
CA TYR A 75 1.34 -1.59 15.10
C TYR A 75 1.09 -0.08 15.15
N GLY A 76 0.08 0.37 15.91
CA GLY A 76 -0.19 1.79 16.15
C GLY A 76 -1.01 2.47 15.05
N VAL A 77 -1.72 1.71 14.21
CA VAL A 77 -2.65 2.29 13.24
C VAL A 77 -4.00 2.53 13.92
N CYS A 78 -4.37 3.80 14.09
CA CYS A 78 -5.62 4.17 14.74
C CYS A 78 -6.82 4.10 13.77
N ASP A 79 -6.70 4.63 12.55
CA ASP A 79 -7.81 4.71 11.58
C ASP A 79 -7.81 3.52 10.62
N VAL A 80 -7.89 2.30 11.18
CA VAL A 80 -7.78 1.08 10.38
C VAL A 80 -8.82 0.98 9.29
N ASP A 81 -10.00 1.59 9.41
CA ASP A 81 -11.02 1.58 8.36
C ASP A 81 -10.59 2.39 7.12
N LEU A 82 -9.81 3.45 7.31
CA LEU A 82 -9.28 4.31 6.24
C LEU A 82 -8.05 3.72 5.54
N VAL A 83 -7.44 2.68 6.11
CA VAL A 83 -6.27 2.05 5.49
C VAL A 83 -6.64 1.46 4.12
N CYS A 84 -5.74 1.63 3.16
CA CYS A 84 -5.83 1.17 1.78
C CYS A 84 -6.31 -0.30 1.72
N PRO A 85 -7.50 -0.56 1.14
CA PRO A 85 -8.05 -1.90 0.96
C PRO A 85 -7.10 -2.87 0.25
N CYS A 86 -6.32 -2.39 -0.72
CA CYS A 86 -5.34 -3.21 -1.43
C CYS A 86 -4.25 -3.76 -0.49
N LEU A 87 -3.74 -2.92 0.41
CA LEU A 87 -2.79 -3.31 1.44
C LEU A 87 -3.41 -4.31 2.41
N LYS A 88 -4.63 -4.03 2.91
CA LYS A 88 -5.35 -4.93 3.82
C LYS A 88 -5.53 -6.30 3.21
N GLU A 89 -5.92 -6.37 1.94
CA GLU A 89 -6.10 -7.65 1.24
C GLU A 89 -4.78 -8.38 1.01
N GLY A 90 -3.70 -7.66 0.72
CA GLY A 90 -2.34 -8.20 0.64
C GLY A 90 -1.89 -8.82 1.96
N ILE A 91 -2.12 -8.13 3.08
CA ILE A 91 -1.88 -8.65 4.44
C ILE A 91 -2.77 -9.88 4.70
N ARG A 92 -4.06 -9.77 4.39
CA ARG A 92 -5.05 -10.82 4.62
C ARG A 92 -4.66 -12.15 3.95
N LYS A 93 -4.19 -12.09 2.71
CA LYS A 93 -3.73 -13.25 1.93
C LYS A 93 -2.31 -13.70 2.28
N GLY A 94 -1.61 -12.97 3.15
CA GLY A 94 -0.23 -13.24 3.54
C GLY A 94 0.81 -12.89 2.47
N HIS A 95 0.44 -12.08 1.48
CA HIS A 95 1.38 -11.52 0.50
C HIS A 95 2.30 -10.47 1.14
N ILE A 96 1.76 -9.70 2.07
CA ILE A 96 2.50 -8.72 2.87
C ILE A 96 2.50 -9.22 4.32
N GLN A 97 3.68 -9.37 4.91
CA GLN A 97 3.86 -9.85 6.27
C GLN A 97 4.60 -8.80 7.07
N LEU A 98 3.91 -8.14 8.00
CA LEU A 98 4.50 -7.17 8.91
C LEU A 98 5.60 -7.84 9.76
N SER A 99 6.82 -7.36 9.61
CA SER A 99 7.98 -7.79 10.39
C SER A 99 7.78 -7.40 11.86
N PRO A 100 8.04 -8.29 12.83
CA PRO A 100 8.04 -7.93 14.25
C PRO A 100 9.08 -6.86 14.60
N HIS A 101 10.13 -6.72 13.79
CA HIS A 101 11.22 -5.77 14.01
C HIS A 101 10.94 -4.43 13.32
N ASP A 102 10.50 -4.48 12.07
CA ASP A 102 10.33 -3.26 11.25
C ASP A 102 8.91 -2.70 11.35
N GLY A 103 7.93 -3.50 11.77
CA GLY A 103 6.55 -3.06 11.91
C GLY A 103 6.00 -2.43 10.63
N LEU A 104 5.59 -1.16 10.69
CA LEU A 104 5.07 -0.43 9.53
C LEU A 104 6.19 -0.05 8.53
N ASP A 105 7.45 -0.08 8.92
CA ASP A 105 8.58 0.13 8.00
C ASP A 105 8.94 -1.13 7.20
N THR A 106 8.16 -2.21 7.33
CA THR A 106 8.27 -3.38 6.47
C THR A 106 8.16 -2.96 5.00
N VAL A 107 9.19 -3.29 4.20
CA VAL A 107 9.22 -3.02 2.76
C VAL A 107 8.14 -3.83 2.04
N VAL A 108 7.33 -3.14 1.24
CA VAL A 108 6.32 -3.73 0.35
C VAL A 108 6.89 -3.96 -1.04
N VAL A 109 7.58 -2.95 -1.58
CA VAL A 109 8.24 -3.04 -2.89
C VAL A 109 9.45 -2.10 -2.94
N THR A 110 10.45 -2.52 -3.69
CA THR A 110 11.58 -1.69 -4.11
C THR A 110 11.57 -1.65 -5.63
N ASP A 111 11.68 -0.45 -6.20
CA ASP A 111 11.66 -0.23 -7.65
C ASP A 111 12.57 0.97 -8.02
N THR A 112 12.60 1.33 -9.30
CA THR A 112 13.43 2.43 -9.81
C THR A 112 12.58 3.65 -10.16
N CYS A 113 13.06 4.83 -9.79
CA CYS A 113 12.45 6.09 -10.20
C CYS A 113 12.52 6.28 -11.71
N LEU A 114 11.35 6.49 -12.34
CA LEU A 114 11.23 6.70 -13.79
C LEU A 114 11.92 7.98 -14.30
N MET A 115 12.30 8.91 -13.40
CA MET A 115 12.88 10.20 -13.76
C MET A 115 14.39 10.29 -13.50
N CYS A 116 14.86 9.82 -12.34
CA CYS A 116 16.26 9.94 -11.94
C CYS A 116 16.98 8.60 -11.79
N GLU A 117 16.32 7.48 -12.08
CA GLU A 117 16.86 6.11 -12.02
C GLU A 117 17.38 5.66 -10.65
N ASN A 118 17.14 6.44 -9.59
CA ASN A 118 17.46 6.04 -8.22
C ASN A 118 16.40 5.10 -7.66
N GLU A 119 16.81 4.33 -6.66
CA GLU A 119 15.94 3.40 -5.95
C GLU A 119 14.80 4.12 -5.21
N ILE A 120 13.60 3.56 -5.31
CA ILE A 120 12.40 3.92 -4.55
C ILE A 120 12.08 2.72 -3.67
N ILE A 121 11.93 2.98 -2.38
CA ILE A 121 11.50 1.98 -1.39
C ILE A 121 10.14 2.41 -0.86
N ALA A 122 9.14 1.55 -1.01
CA ALA A 122 7.83 1.75 -0.42
C ALA A 122 7.62 0.77 0.72
N THR A 123 7.36 1.29 1.92
CA THR A 123 7.03 0.52 3.12
C THR A 123 5.52 0.47 3.36
N VAL A 124 5.08 -0.36 4.30
CA VAL A 124 3.67 -0.39 4.73
C VAL A 124 3.22 0.99 5.19
N HIS A 125 4.05 1.70 5.95
CA HIS A 125 3.78 3.05 6.42
C HIS A 125 3.48 4.01 5.28
N ASN A 126 4.27 3.97 4.20
CA ASN A 126 4.02 4.82 3.03
C ASN A 126 2.65 4.55 2.39
N VAL A 127 2.19 3.30 2.34
CA VAL A 127 0.99 2.92 1.59
C VAL A 127 -0.27 2.80 2.44
N LEU A 128 -0.21 3.15 3.74
CA LEU A 128 -1.37 3.04 4.65
C LEU A 128 -2.59 3.77 4.10
N TYR A 129 -2.42 5.01 3.66
CA TYR A 129 -3.54 5.90 3.30
C TYR A 129 -3.44 6.40 1.85
N GLN A 130 -2.90 5.59 0.95
CA GLN A 130 -3.03 5.86 -0.48
C GLN A 130 -4.46 5.56 -0.94
N GLY A 131 -4.98 6.32 -1.90
CA GLY A 131 -6.32 6.13 -2.45
C GLY A 131 -6.49 4.81 -3.20
N ASP A 132 -7.74 4.40 -3.40
CA ASP A 132 -8.11 3.21 -4.17
C ASP A 132 -8.00 3.39 -5.69
N ILE A 133 -7.87 4.65 -6.14
CA ILE A 133 -7.78 5.04 -7.54
C ILE A 133 -6.75 6.14 -7.69
N GLY A 134 -5.84 6.01 -8.65
CA GLY A 134 -4.84 7.05 -8.98
C GLY A 134 -5.39 8.10 -9.94
N LEU A 135 -6.41 8.84 -9.54
CA LEU A 135 -7.09 9.84 -10.40
C LEU A 135 -6.28 11.13 -10.61
N ASP A 136 -5.28 11.37 -9.78
CA ASP A 136 -4.54 12.64 -9.71
C ASP A 136 -3.30 12.69 -10.61
N TYR A 137 -3.15 11.72 -11.53
CA TYR A 137 -2.07 11.65 -12.50
C TYR A 137 -1.87 12.98 -13.26
N GLU A 138 -2.96 13.59 -13.73
CA GLU A 138 -2.89 14.85 -14.51
C GLU A 138 -2.60 16.09 -13.65
N SER A 139 -2.74 15.96 -12.33
CA SER A 139 -2.54 17.05 -11.36
C SER A 139 -1.18 16.98 -10.66
N GLY A 140 -0.27 16.12 -11.11
CA GLY A 140 1.06 15.98 -10.51
C GLY A 140 1.10 15.15 -9.23
N VAL A 141 0.16 14.20 -9.09
CA VAL A 141 0.12 13.19 -8.02
C VAL A 141 0.25 13.73 -6.57
N PRO A 142 -0.48 14.80 -6.18
CA PRO A 142 -0.42 15.35 -4.83
C PRO A 142 -0.75 14.33 -3.74
N ASP A 143 -1.62 13.36 -4.01
CA ASP A 143 -2.06 12.37 -3.02
C ASP A 143 -1.15 11.14 -2.96
N SER A 144 -0.15 11.04 -3.86
CA SER A 144 0.86 10.01 -3.78
C SER A 144 1.61 10.05 -2.45
N LYS A 145 1.67 8.88 -1.81
CA LYS A 145 2.32 8.69 -0.51
C LYS A 145 3.73 8.09 -0.63
N VAL A 146 4.09 7.60 -1.82
CA VAL A 146 5.46 7.15 -2.14
C VAL A 146 6.12 8.20 -3.01
N ARG A 147 7.31 8.67 -2.61
CA ARG A 147 8.07 9.70 -3.32
C ARG A 147 9.53 9.29 -3.50
N CYS A 148 10.14 9.72 -4.59
CA CYS A 148 11.58 9.61 -4.76
C CYS A 148 12.27 10.75 -4.01
N SER A 149 13.21 10.41 -3.12
CA SER A 149 13.98 11.37 -2.31
C SER A 149 14.89 12.29 -3.14
N ASN A 150 15.27 11.87 -4.34
CA ASN A 150 16.20 12.60 -5.21
C ASN A 150 15.51 13.53 -6.22
N CYS A 151 14.17 13.55 -6.26
CA CYS A 151 13.42 14.31 -7.26
C CYS A 151 12.72 15.56 -6.71
N ASP A 152 13.21 16.16 -5.61
CA ASP A 152 12.61 17.36 -4.99
C ASP A 152 11.06 17.27 -4.86
N ASN A 153 10.56 16.09 -4.47
CA ASN A 153 9.13 15.77 -4.36
C ASN A 153 8.29 15.86 -5.64
N SER A 154 8.88 16.12 -6.80
CA SER A 154 8.19 16.19 -8.10
C SER A 154 7.73 14.82 -8.63
N CYS A 155 8.27 13.73 -8.09
CA CYS A 155 7.97 12.36 -8.52
C CYS A 155 7.19 11.62 -7.43
N GLY A 156 5.89 11.51 -7.65
CA GLY A 156 4.97 10.76 -6.80
C GLY A 156 4.52 9.45 -7.43
N TYR A 157 4.31 8.45 -6.58
CA TYR A 157 3.97 7.10 -7.00
C TYR A 157 2.91 6.45 -6.11
N TYR A 158 2.22 5.48 -6.68
CA TYR A 158 1.33 4.55 -6.00
C TYR A 158 1.96 3.16 -5.96
N VAL A 159 1.62 2.38 -4.94
CA VAL A 159 1.90 0.94 -4.93
C VAL A 159 0.63 0.20 -5.29
N VAL A 160 0.64 -0.48 -6.41
CA VAL A 160 -0.52 -1.21 -6.91
C VAL A 160 -0.29 -2.72 -6.81
N ASP A 161 -1.32 -3.54 -7.05
CA ASP A 161 -1.24 -5.01 -7.08
C ASP A 161 -0.75 -5.69 -5.77
N MET A 162 -0.75 -4.98 -4.64
CA MET A 162 -0.44 -5.57 -3.32
C MET A 162 -1.36 -6.76 -2.99
N CYS A 163 -2.63 -6.67 -3.39
CA CYS A 163 -3.65 -7.68 -3.14
C CYS A 163 -3.46 -8.99 -3.94
N THR A 164 -2.62 -8.97 -4.98
CA THR A 164 -2.32 -10.12 -5.86
C THR A 164 -0.99 -10.78 -5.48
N GLY A 165 -0.17 -10.09 -4.69
CA GLY A 165 1.16 -10.53 -4.28
C GLY A 165 2.29 -10.12 -5.20
N TYR A 166 2.02 -9.24 -6.17
CA TYR A 166 3.01 -8.68 -7.09
C TYR A 166 2.99 -7.15 -6.99
N PRO A 167 3.34 -6.57 -5.83
CA PRO A 167 3.33 -5.13 -5.67
C PRO A 167 4.29 -4.48 -6.66
N LYS A 168 3.89 -3.35 -7.24
CA LYS A 168 4.69 -2.58 -8.20
C LYS A 168 4.46 -1.09 -8.03
N ILE A 169 5.46 -0.30 -8.39
CA ILE A 169 5.36 1.15 -8.45
C ILE A 169 4.62 1.53 -9.73
N ASP A 170 3.63 2.40 -9.61
CA ASP A 170 2.84 2.89 -10.73
C ASP A 170 2.54 4.38 -10.58
N THR A 171 2.25 5.04 -11.70
CA THR A 171 1.80 6.43 -11.74
C THR A 171 0.33 6.61 -11.31
N GLY A 172 -0.38 5.51 -11.07
CA GLY A 172 -1.79 5.49 -10.70
C GLY A 172 -2.75 5.55 -11.90
N LYS A 173 -2.24 5.96 -13.07
CA LYS A 173 -2.98 6.09 -14.32
C LYS A 173 -3.50 4.73 -14.77
N SER A 174 -4.77 4.48 -14.50
CA SER A 174 -5.58 3.29 -14.87
C SER A 174 -5.76 2.22 -13.80
N TYR A 175 -5.19 2.40 -12.61
CA TYR A 175 -5.40 1.46 -11.53
C TYR A 175 -6.65 1.79 -10.70
N SER A 176 -7.44 0.77 -10.41
CA SER A 176 -8.61 0.84 -9.53
C SER A 176 -8.68 -0.41 -8.65
N HIS A 177 -8.97 -0.20 -7.38
CA HIS A 177 -9.31 -1.25 -6.43
C HIS A 177 -10.82 -1.28 -6.21
N CYS A 178 -11.48 -2.37 -6.62
CA CYS A 178 -12.92 -2.53 -6.39
C CYS A 178 -13.17 -2.82 -4.91
N THR A 179 -13.92 -1.94 -4.24
CA THR A 179 -14.29 -2.05 -2.82
C THR A 179 -15.60 -2.80 -2.59
N PHE A 180 -16.35 -3.11 -3.65
CA PHE A 180 -17.61 -3.90 -3.57
C PHE A 180 -17.37 -5.40 -3.47
N CYS A 181 -16.21 -5.88 -3.91
CA CYS A 181 -15.84 -7.28 -3.73
C CYS A 181 -15.71 -7.63 -2.24
N SER A 182 -15.92 -8.90 -1.92
CA SER A 182 -15.89 -9.39 -0.54
C SER A 182 -14.53 -9.19 0.14
N ALA A 183 -14.50 -9.38 1.47
CA ALA A 183 -13.34 -9.08 2.32
C ALA A 183 -12.95 -7.60 2.21
N PHE A 184 -11.78 -7.28 1.64
CA PHE A 184 -11.33 -5.91 1.41
C PHE A 184 -11.43 -5.49 -0.05
N GLY A 185 -12.06 -6.30 -0.91
CA GLY A 185 -12.19 -6.01 -2.33
C GLY A 185 -11.12 -6.69 -3.19
N CYS A 186 -10.94 -6.23 -4.42
CA CYS A 186 -9.85 -6.68 -5.28
C CYS A 186 -9.40 -5.64 -6.30
N CYS A 187 -8.12 -5.71 -6.66
CA CYS A 187 -7.50 -5.01 -7.76
C CYS A 187 -8.19 -5.40 -9.09
N VAL A 188 -8.75 -4.45 -9.84
CA VAL A 188 -9.40 -4.72 -11.14
C VAL A 188 -8.51 -4.38 -12.34
N GLY A 189 -7.44 -3.61 -12.13
CA GLY A 189 -6.41 -3.31 -13.14
C GLY A 189 -6.84 -2.39 -14.29
N ASP A 190 -8.15 -2.13 -14.44
CA ASP A 190 -8.71 -1.18 -15.40
C ASP A 190 -9.82 -0.39 -14.71
N PHE A 191 -9.67 0.94 -14.66
CA PHE A 191 -10.63 1.86 -14.05
C PHE A 191 -12.02 1.86 -14.73
N ARG A 192 -12.13 1.35 -15.96
CA ARG A 192 -13.39 1.22 -16.71
C ARG A 192 -14.17 -0.03 -16.32
N LEU A 193 -13.60 -0.92 -15.52
CA LEU A 193 -14.32 -2.07 -14.97
C LEU A 193 -15.21 -1.62 -13.80
N ALA A 194 -16.50 -1.91 -13.91
CA ALA A 194 -17.47 -1.73 -12.84
C ALA A 194 -17.81 -3.06 -12.17
N HIS A 195 -18.29 -3.00 -10.94
CA HIS A 195 -18.79 -4.16 -10.21
C HIS A 195 -20.31 -4.31 -10.41
N CYS A 196 -20.77 -5.47 -10.87
CA CYS A 196 -22.19 -5.77 -10.96
C CYS A 196 -22.72 -6.30 -9.62
N SER A 197 -23.60 -5.54 -8.96
CA SER A 197 -24.21 -5.93 -7.68
C SER A 197 -25.12 -7.16 -7.75
N THR A 198 -25.58 -7.54 -8.95
CA THR A 198 -26.47 -8.69 -9.14
C THR A 198 -25.72 -10.01 -9.19
N CYS A 199 -24.66 -10.09 -10.00
CA CYS A 199 -23.89 -11.33 -10.16
C CYS A 199 -22.53 -11.33 -9.44
N ASN A 200 -22.16 -10.24 -8.77
CA ASN A 200 -20.88 -10.02 -8.10
C ASN A 200 -19.65 -10.17 -9.01
N ARG A 201 -19.80 -9.90 -10.32
CA ARG A 201 -18.72 -9.94 -11.32
C ARG A 201 -18.39 -8.54 -11.83
N HIS A 202 -17.15 -8.36 -12.24
CA HIS A 202 -16.76 -7.15 -12.96
C HIS A 202 -17.18 -7.21 -14.43
N TYR A 203 -17.48 -6.06 -15.00
CA TYR A 203 -17.77 -5.90 -16.41
C TYR A 203 -17.24 -4.54 -16.89
N PHE A 204 -17.00 -4.42 -18.19
CA PHE A 204 -16.54 -3.18 -18.81
C PHE A 204 -17.73 -2.21 -18.96
N ALA A 205 -17.68 -1.05 -18.29
CA ALA A 205 -18.80 -0.11 -18.18
C ALA A 205 -18.66 1.12 -19.08
N GLU A 206 -17.72 1.12 -20.02
CA GLU A 206 -17.56 2.23 -20.96
C GLU A 206 -18.83 2.43 -21.81
N GLY A 207 -19.21 3.68 -22.05
CA GLY A 207 -20.35 4.02 -22.90
C GLY A 207 -21.73 3.61 -22.35
N GLY A 208 -21.86 3.36 -21.05
CA GLY A 208 -23.14 2.95 -20.44
C GLY A 208 -23.49 1.47 -20.65
N ALA A 209 -22.48 0.65 -20.94
CA ALA A 209 -22.65 -0.79 -21.03
C ALA A 209 -23.26 -1.39 -19.74
N VAL A 210 -24.08 -2.42 -19.89
CA VAL A 210 -24.68 -3.18 -18.79
C VAL A 210 -23.96 -4.53 -18.63
N CYS A 211 -24.08 -5.15 -17.45
CA CYS A 211 -23.44 -6.44 -17.19
C CYS A 211 -24.01 -7.51 -18.13
N SER A 212 -23.17 -8.04 -19.03
CA SER A 212 -23.54 -9.08 -20.01
C SER A 212 -23.95 -10.40 -19.36
N ASN A 213 -23.52 -10.67 -18.12
CA ASN A 213 -23.95 -11.85 -17.37
C ASN A 213 -25.38 -11.72 -16.81
N CYS A 214 -25.98 -10.53 -16.89
CA CYS A 214 -27.31 -10.25 -16.35
C CYS A 214 -28.28 -9.73 -17.42
N TYR A 215 -27.86 -9.57 -18.69
CA TYR A 215 -28.68 -8.98 -19.75
C TYR A 215 -28.66 -9.81 -21.06
N PRO A 216 -29.82 -10.01 -21.72
CA PRO A 216 -31.15 -10.16 -21.13
C PRO A 216 -31.33 -11.62 -20.71
N ALA A 217 -31.64 -11.85 -19.42
CA ALA A 217 -32.40 -13.04 -19.08
C ALA A 217 -33.80 -12.94 -19.73
#